data_AF-A0A7V0RL98-F1
#
_entry.id   AF-A0A7V0RL98-F1
#
_cell.length_a   1.000
_cell.length_b   1.000
_cell.length_c   1.000
_cell.angle_alpha   90.00
_cell.angle_beta   90.00
_cell.angle_gamma   90.00
#
_symmetry.space_group_name_H-M   'P 1'
#
loop_
_entity.id
_entity.type
_entity.pdbx_description
1 polymer ?
#
loop_
_entity_poly.entity_id
_entity_poly.type
_entity_poly.pdbx_seq_one_letter_code
_entity_poly.pdbx_strand_id
1 'polypeptide(L)'
;MRDAKTGGRNRPADGDYRRLRDLPRLVALWPREAHDKSIEGALRIIAKLRQAMRAERRRGSAGHWSYDLERHLSLARALKAEVASLEDKRRLPAP
;
A
#
# COMPACT_ATOMS: atom_id res chain seq x y z
N MET A 1 -40.50 16.79 -10.30
CA MET A 1 -39.39 17.15 -11.22
C MET A 1 -38.08 16.74 -10.57
N ARG A 2 -37.40 15.76 -11.18
CA ARG A 2 -35.98 15.34 -11.08
C ARG A 2 -35.42 14.90 -9.72
N ASP A 3 -35.41 13.58 -9.54
CA ASP A 3 -34.50 12.82 -8.70
C ASP A 3 -33.03 13.12 -9.00
N ALA A 4 -32.18 13.09 -7.96
CA ALA A 4 -30.74 12.94 -8.09
C ALA A 4 -30.21 12.00 -7.00
N LYS A 5 -30.32 10.69 -7.26
CA LYS A 5 -29.45 9.66 -6.69
C LYS A 5 -28.07 9.77 -7.35
N THR A 6 -27.08 10.39 -6.71
CA THR A 6 -25.66 10.25 -7.07
C THR A 6 -24.78 10.59 -5.86
N GLY A 7 -23.87 9.77 -5.36
CA GLY A 7 -23.52 8.41 -5.69
C GLY A 7 -23.07 7.71 -4.41
N GLY A 8 -23.48 6.46 -4.26
CA GLY A 8 -22.85 5.57 -3.30
C GLY A 8 -21.34 5.66 -3.54
N ARG A 9 -20.58 5.98 -2.49
CA ARG A 9 -19.12 5.91 -2.55
C ARG A 9 -18.80 4.50 -2.98
N ASN A 10 -18.49 4.37 -4.26
CA ASN A 10 -17.97 3.18 -4.90
C ASN A 10 -16.63 2.95 -4.22
N ARG A 11 -16.66 2.36 -3.02
CA ARG A 11 -15.48 1.87 -2.32
C ARG A 11 -15.05 0.75 -3.27
N PRO A 12 -14.01 0.96 -4.10
CA PRO A 12 -13.64 -0.07 -5.06
C PRO A 12 -13.43 -1.33 -4.22
N ALA A 13 -14.16 -2.38 -4.57
CA ALA A 13 -14.04 -3.70 -3.96
C ALA A 13 -12.55 -3.95 -3.71
N ASP A 14 -12.21 -4.39 -2.49
CA ASP A 14 -10.85 -4.66 -2.03
C ASP A 14 -10.01 -5.27 -3.16
N GLY A 15 -9.30 -4.40 -3.88
CA GLY A 15 -8.52 -4.80 -5.03
C GLY A 15 -7.33 -5.53 -4.46
N ASP A 16 -7.41 -6.86 -4.44
CA ASP A 16 -6.43 -7.75 -3.80
C ASP A 16 -5.03 -7.24 -4.07
N TYR A 17 -4.41 -6.69 -3.02
CA TYR A 17 -3.02 -6.29 -3.08
C TYR A 17 -2.20 -7.53 -3.41
N ARG A 18 -1.50 -7.49 -4.54
CA ARG A 18 -0.61 -8.55 -5.00
C ARG A 18 0.81 -8.02 -4.92
N ARG A 19 1.53 -8.46 -3.89
CA ARG A 19 2.92 -8.05 -3.56
C ARG A 19 3.82 -7.89 -4.79
N LEU A 20 3.91 -8.92 -5.64
CA LEU A 20 4.78 -8.93 -6.83
C LEU A 20 4.32 -8.01 -7.96
N ARG A 21 3.01 -7.76 -8.07
CA ARG A 21 2.41 -6.90 -9.10
C ARG A 21 2.47 -5.43 -8.71
N ASP A 22 2.21 -5.14 -7.43
CA ASP A 22 1.90 -3.80 -6.97
C ASP A 22 3.12 -3.09 -6.37
N LEU A 23 3.92 -3.79 -5.55
CA LEU A 23 5.05 -3.14 -4.86
C LEU A 23 6.07 -2.48 -5.80
N PRO A 24 6.49 -3.09 -6.93
CA PRO A 24 7.48 -2.47 -7.81
C PRO A 24 7.02 -1.12 -8.39
N ARG A 25 5.70 -0.88 -8.48
CA ARG A 25 5.12 0.39 -8.95
C ARG A 25 5.02 1.43 -7.84
N LEU A 26 4.94 0.99 -6.59
CA LEU A 26 4.77 1.85 -5.43
C LEU A 26 6.10 2.29 -4.82
N VAL A 27 7.08 1.39 -4.77
CA VAL A 27 8.37 1.61 -4.14
C VAL A 27 9.50 0.97 -4.96
N ALA A 28 10.67 1.61 -4.98
CA ALA A 28 11.85 1.04 -5.61
C ALA A 28 12.31 -0.22 -4.85
N LEU A 29 12.12 -1.38 -5.50
CA LEU A 29 12.46 -2.70 -4.98
C LEU A 29 13.14 -3.52 -6.07
N TRP A 30 14.11 -4.32 -5.65
CA TRP A 30 14.62 -5.42 -6.46
C TRP A 30 13.62 -6.58 -6.45
N PRO A 31 13.52 -7.37 -7.54
CA PRO A 31 12.65 -8.55 -7.58
C PRO A 31 12.86 -9.48 -6.37
N ARG A 32 14.11 -9.72 -5.96
CA ARG A 32 14.43 -10.53 -4.77
C ARG A 32 13.81 -10.01 -3.47
N GLU A 33 13.73 -8.70 -3.30
CA GLU A 33 13.12 -8.11 -2.10
C GLU A 33 11.60 -8.34 -2.11
N ALA A 34 10.97 -8.25 -3.28
CA ALA A 34 9.53 -8.50 -3.40
C ALA A 34 9.17 -9.98 -3.15
N HIS A 35 10.09 -10.91 -3.47
CA HIS A 35 9.91 -12.35 -3.24
C HIS A 35 10.24 -12.79 -1.81
N ASP A 36 10.97 -11.99 -1.04
CA ASP A 36 11.31 -12.30 0.35
C ASP A 36 10.05 -12.27 1.23
N LYS A 37 9.59 -13.46 1.63
CA LYS A 37 8.39 -13.67 2.47
C LYS A 37 8.74 -13.80 3.96
N SER A 38 10.01 -13.63 4.35
CA SER A 38 10.43 -13.67 5.74
C SER A 38 9.86 -12.49 6.54
N ILE A 39 9.94 -12.58 7.87
CA ILE A 39 9.62 -11.47 8.78
C ILE A 39 10.51 -10.24 8.47
N GLU A 40 11.79 -10.46 8.19
CA GLU A 40 12.76 -9.42 7.88
C GLU A 40 12.43 -8.72 6.55
N GLY A 41 12.08 -9.49 5.52
CA GLY A 41 11.61 -8.99 4.23
C GLY A 41 10.36 -8.12 4.37
N ALA A 42 9.38 -8.58 5.15
CA ALA A 42 8.16 -7.81 5.45
C ALA A 42 8.48 -6.50 6.17
N LEU A 43 9.33 -6.51 7.19
CA LEU A 43 9.76 -5.30 7.91
C LEU A 43 10.44 -4.29 6.96
N ARG A 44 11.31 -4.77 6.06
CA ARG A 44 11.99 -3.92 5.07
C ARG A 44 11.01 -3.27 4.10
N ILE A 45 10.03 -4.02 3.59
CA ILE A 45 8.98 -3.50 2.71
C ILE A 45 8.09 -2.48 3.43
N ILE A 46 7.67 -2.76 4.67
CA ILE A 46 6.89 -1.83 5.49
C ILE A 46 7.63 -0.51 5.70
N ALA A 47 8.95 -0.56 5.96
CA ALA A 47 9.76 0.64 6.10
C ALA A 47 9.77 1.50 4.82
N LYS A 48 9.95 0.87 3.65
CA LYS A 48 9.91 1.54 2.35
C LYS A 48 8.54 2.16 2.05
N LEU A 49 7.46 1.42 2.32
CA LEU A 49 6.09 1.92 2.16
C LEU A 49 5.81 3.13 3.05
N ARG A 50 6.23 3.10 4.32
CA ARG A 50 6.11 4.24 5.24
C ARG A 50 6.89 5.46 4.75
N GLN A 51 8.08 5.27 4.20
CA GLN A 51 8.86 6.36 3.62
C GLN A 51 8.16 6.97 2.40
N ALA A 52 7.68 6.14 1.47
CA ALA A 52 6.94 6.60 0.30
C ALA A 52 5.66 7.34 0.69
N MET A 53 4.93 6.84 1.69
CA MET A 53 3.73 7.48 2.23
C MET A 53 4.02 8.87 2.80
N ARG A 54 5.11 9.02 3.56
CA ARG A 54 5.54 10.33 4.06
C ARG A 54 5.87 11.30 2.93
N ALA A 55 6.55 10.83 1.89
CA ALA A 55 6.86 11.65 0.72
C ALA A 55 5.59 12.07 -0.04
N GLU A 56 4.63 11.17 -0.22
CA GLU A 56 3.33 11.46 -0.84
C GLU A 56 2.53 12.48 -0.04
N ARG A 57 2.46 12.31 1.29
CA ARG A 57 1.78 13.24 2.18
C ARG A 57 2.41 14.64 2.14
N ARG A 58 3.74 14.74 2.12
CA ARG A 58 4.44 16.03 1.99
C ARG A 58 4.07 16.72 0.67
N ARG A 59 4.03 15.98 -0.44
CA ARG A 59 3.61 16.53 -1.75
C ARG A 59 2.17 17.04 -1.69
N GLY A 60 1.26 16.26 -1.14
CA GLY A 60 -0.15 16.67 -0.99
C GLY A 60 -0.32 17.91 -0.13
N SER A 61 0.36 17.98 1.02
CA SER A 61 0.33 19.17 1.89
C SER A 61 0.94 20.42 1.26
N ALA A 62 1.91 20.26 0.35
CA ALA A 62 2.53 21.37 -0.36
C ALA A 62 1.74 21.81 -1.61
N GLY A 63 0.61 21.17 -1.93
CA GLY A 63 -0.09 21.39 -3.21
C GLY A 63 0.76 21.04 -4.42
N HIS A 64 1.74 20.15 -4.26
CA HIS A 64 2.71 19.84 -5.29
C HIS A 64 2.01 19.10 -6.45
N TRP A 65 2.27 19.52 -7.68
CA TRP A 65 1.61 18.98 -8.88
C TRP A 65 1.77 17.46 -9.06
N SER A 66 2.86 16.89 -8.52
CA SER A 66 3.13 15.45 -8.57
C SER A 66 2.48 14.65 -7.44
N TYR A 67 1.63 15.27 -6.62
CA TYR A 67 0.79 14.54 -5.67
C TYR A 67 -0.24 13.69 -6.43
N ASP A 68 -0.31 12.40 -6.08
CA ASP A 68 -1.22 11.46 -6.71
C ASP A 68 -2.07 10.74 -5.64
N LEU A 69 -3.38 10.98 -5.68
CA LEU A 69 -4.34 10.37 -4.75
C LEU A 69 -4.47 8.85 -4.95
N GLU A 70 -4.43 8.37 -6.19
CA GLU A 70 -4.51 6.94 -6.47
C GLU A 70 -3.28 6.21 -5.95
N ARG A 71 -2.10 6.81 -6.16
CA ARG A 71 -0.85 6.33 -5.58
C ARG A 71 -0.88 6.35 -4.06
N HIS A 72 -1.42 7.41 -3.44
CA HIS A 72 -1.59 7.49 -1.99
C HIS A 72 -2.47 6.35 -1.46
N LEU A 73 -3.65 6.12 -2.06
CA LEU A 73 -4.54 5.02 -1.68
C LEU A 73 -3.88 3.65 -1.85
N SER A 74 -3.12 3.46 -2.93
CA SER A 74 -2.41 2.22 -3.22
C SER A 74 -1.29 1.95 -2.21
N LEU A 75 -0.52 2.97 -1.82
CA LEU A 75 0.46 2.89 -0.72
C LEU A 75 -0.22 2.50 0.61
N ALA A 76 -1.41 3.03 0.88
CA ALA A 76 -2.13 2.76 2.12
C ALA A 76 -2.63 1.31 2.17
N ARG A 77 -3.18 0.80 1.06
CA ARG A 77 -3.62 -0.59 0.92
C ARG A 77 -2.45 -1.57 1.06
N ALA A 78 -1.34 -1.32 0.35
CA ALA A 78 -0.14 -2.15 0.44
C ALA A 78 0.42 -2.18 1.86
N LEU A 79 0.51 -1.02 2.53
CA LEU A 79 1.01 -0.94 3.90
C LEU A 79 0.12 -1.71 4.88
N LYS A 80 -1.21 -1.57 4.76
CA LYS A 80 -2.17 -2.31 5.59
C LYS A 80 -2.00 -3.83 5.42
N ALA A 81 -1.91 -4.30 4.18
CA ALA A 81 -1.77 -5.72 3.89
C ALA A 81 -0.43 -6.29 4.38
N GLU A 82 0.66 -5.56 4.23
CA GLU A 82 1.99 -6.00 4.70
C GLU A 82 2.08 -6.05 6.24
N VAL A 83 1.46 -5.10 6.95
CA VAL A 83 1.39 -5.14 8.42
C VAL A 83 0.59 -6.33 8.90
N ALA A 84 -0.61 -6.57 8.35
CA ALA A 84 -1.41 -7.75 8.70
C ALA A 84 -0.63 -9.05 8.43
N SER A 85 0.04 -9.14 7.28
CA SER A 85 0.85 -10.30 6.91
C SER A 85 2.05 -10.53 7.84
N LEU A 86 2.61 -9.47 8.44
CA LEU A 86 3.67 -9.57 9.44
C LEU A 86 3.12 -10.05 10.79
N GLU A 87 1.97 -9.54 11.21
CA GLU A 87 1.28 -9.96 12.44
C GLU A 87 0.92 -11.45 12.39
N ASP A 88 0.38 -11.91 11.27
CA ASP A 88 0.07 -13.33 11.05
C ASP A 88 1.31 -14.21 11.17
N LYS A 89 2.44 -13.80 10.57
CA LYS A 89 3.74 -14.51 10.67
C LYS A 89 4.30 -14.54 12.08
N ARG A 90 4.03 -13.53 12.89
CA ARG A 90 4.47 -13.48 14.29
C ARG A 90 3.59 -14.34 15.19
N ARG A 91 2.31 -14.50 14.83
CA ARG A 91 1.35 -15.31 15.57
C ARG A 91 1.55 -16.81 15.31
N LEU A 92 1.91 -17.17 14.09
CA LEU A 92 2.27 -18.56 13.75
C LEU A 92 3.68 -18.86 14.29
N PRO A 93 3.86 -19.83 15.20
CA PRO A 93 5.20 -20.29 15.54
C PRO A 93 5.88 -20.81 14.27
N ALA A 94 7.19 -20.55 14.13
CA ALA A 94 7.97 -21.10 13.04
C ALA A 94 7.84 -22.65 13.03
N PRO A 95 7.71 -23.28 11.85
CA PRO A 95 7.66 -24.74 11.76
C PRO A 95 8.96 -25.38 12.27
#